data_AF-A0AAC9NU55-F1
#
_entry.id   AF-A0AAC9NU55-F1
#
_cell.length_a   1.000
_cell.length_b   1.000
_cell.length_c   1.000
_cell.angle_alpha   90.00
_cell.angle_beta   90.00
_cell.angle_gamma   90.00
#
_symmetry.space_group_name_H-M   'P 1'
#
loop_
_entity.id
_entity.type
_entity.pdbx_description
1 polymer ?
#
loop_
_entity_poly.entity_id
_entity_poly.type
_entity_poly.pdbx_seq_one_letter_code
_entity_poly.pdbx_strand_id
1 'polypeptide(L)' 'MGNDKVYKPDDIVEAHKNFYTVHSHTDKKELLGRDHRDGQLFTVELKNITRHWTLNTSKD' A
#
# COMPACT_ATOMS: atom_id res chain seq x y z
N MET A 1 3.11 -22.08 1.29
CA MET A 1 3.71 -21.00 0.48
C MET A 1 2.75 -19.83 0.56
N GLY A 2 3.06 -18.83 1.39
CA GLY A 2 2.20 -17.66 1.52
C GLY A 2 2.27 -16.84 0.25
N ASN A 3 1.13 -16.39 -0.27
CA ASN A 3 1.09 -15.46 -1.38
C ASN A 3 1.78 -14.16 -0.97
N ASP A 4 3.08 -14.03 -1.28
CA ASP A 4 3.83 -12.79 -1.08
C ASP A 4 3.34 -11.78 -2.11
N LYS A 5 2.19 -11.17 -1.81
CA LYS A 5 1.62 -10.09 -2.63
C LYS A 5 2.58 -8.91 -2.53
N VAL A 6 3.29 -8.64 -3.62
CA VAL A 6 4.21 -7.52 -3.75
C VAL A 6 3.40 -6.28 -4.13
N TYR A 7 3.53 -5.21 -3.35
CA TYR A 7 2.89 -3.91 -3.55
C TYR A 7 3.95 -2.90 -4.01
N LYS A 8 3.86 -2.40 -5.23
CA LYS A 8 4.85 -1.49 -5.78
C LYS A 8 4.72 -0.10 -5.16
N PRO A 9 5.79 0.70 -5.13
CA PRO A 9 5.67 2.14 -4.91
C PRO A 9 4.59 2.72 -5.84
N ASP A 10 3.81 3.66 -5.32
CA ASP A 10 2.66 4.32 -5.96
C ASP A 10 1.39 3.45 -6.11
N ASP A 11 1.40 2.18 -5.71
CA ASP A 11 0.15 1.43 -5.53
C ASP A 11 -0.72 2.10 -4.47
N ILE A 12 -2.04 2.02 -4.61
CA ILE A 12 -3.00 2.48 -3.61
C ILE A 12 -3.54 1.26 -2.88
N VAL A 13 -3.51 1.28 -1.55
CA VAL A 13 -4.07 0.23 -0.70
C VAL A 13 -5.12 0.80 0.26
N GLU A 14 -6.19 0.03 0.48
CA GLU A 14 -7.18 0.33 1.51
C GLU A 14 -6.88 -0.50 2.76
N ALA A 15 -6.70 0.14 3.91
CA ALA A 15 -6.54 -0.52 5.21
C ALA A 15 -7.20 0.31 6.31
N HIS A 16 -7.84 -0.34 7.29
CA HIS A 16 -8.56 0.34 8.38
C HIS A 16 -9.57 1.43 7.92
N LYS A 17 -10.20 1.24 6.75
CA LYS A 17 -11.10 2.22 6.10
C LYS A 17 -10.42 3.53 5.67
N ASN A 18 -9.09 3.55 5.58
CA ASN A 18 -8.30 4.64 5.02
C ASN A 18 -7.57 4.17 3.75
N PHE A 19 -7.12 5.13 2.94
CA PHE A 19 -6.36 4.88 1.73
C PHE A 19 -4.91 5.35 1.91
N TYR A 20 -3.98 4.51 1.48
CA TYR A 20 -2.55 4.78 1.55
C TYR A 20 -1.92 4.58 0.18
N THR A 21 -1.07 5.51 -0.23
CA THR A 21 -0.13 5.27 -1.34
C THR A 21 1.09 4.54 -0.79
N VAL A 22 1.43 3.40 -1.38
CA VAL A 22 2.59 2.61 -1.00
C VAL A 22 3.86 3.40 -1.30
N HIS A 23 4.70 3.60 -0.28
CA HIS A 23 6.00 4.21 -0.42
C HIS A 23 7.09 3.14 -0.57
N SER A 24 7.13 2.17 0.35
CA SER A 24 8.08 1.05 0.32
C SER A 24 7.58 -0.14 1.13
N HIS A 25 8.15 -1.33 0.89
CA HIS A 25 8.00 -2.48 1.79
C HIS A 25 8.91 -2.37 3.01
N THR A 26 8.52 -3.03 4.10
CA THR A 26 9.40 -3.35 5.21
C THR A 26 9.62 -4.86 5.29
N ASP A 27 10.68 -5.29 5.99
CA ASP A 27 11.05 -6.71 6.14
C ASP A 27 10.02 -7.54 6.95
N LYS A 28 8.98 -6.90 7.50
CA LYS A 28 8.08 -7.48 8.50
C LYS A 28 6.64 -7.71 8.02
N LYS A 29 6.42 -7.92 6.72
CA LYS A 29 5.06 -8.01 6.14
C LYS A 29 4.25 -6.75 6.43
N GLU A 30 4.89 -5.60 6.29
CA GLU A 30 4.26 -4.30 6.38
C GLU A 30 4.70 -3.45 5.19
N LEU A 31 3.95 -2.39 4.94
CA LEU A 31 4.25 -1.35 3.98
C LEU A 31 4.41 -0.04 4.74
N LEU A 32 5.34 0.80 4.30
CA LEU A 32 5.28 2.20 4.62
C LEU A 32 4.32 2.84 3.62
N GLY A 33 3.16 3.29 4.09
CA GLY A 33 2.11 3.92 3.29
C GLY A 33 1.95 5.38 3.63
N ARG A 34 1.75 6.24 2.62
CA ARG A 34 1.40 7.65 2.78
C ARG A 34 -0.11 7.81 2.84
N ASP A 35 -0.64 8.30 3.95
CA ASP A 35 -2.08 8.57 4.14
C ASP A 35 -2.54 9.67 3.17
N HIS A 36 -3.66 9.46 2.49
CA HIS A 36 -4.25 10.43 1.58
C HIS A 36 -4.87 11.64 2.28
N ARG A 37 -5.18 11.54 3.58
CA ARG A 37 -5.82 12.61 4.34
C ARG A 37 -4.87 13.75 4.69
N ASP A 38 -3.65 13.42 5.10
CA ASP A 38 -2.69 14.39 5.63
C ASP A 38 -1.27 14.24 5.06
N GLY A 39 -1.00 13.21 4.24
CA GLY A 39 0.31 12.96 3.64
C GLY A 39 1.34 12.37 4.60
N GLN A 40 0.97 12.03 5.84
CA GLN A 40 1.89 11.39 6.79
C GLN A 40 2.16 9.94 6.43
N LEU A 41 3.33 9.44 6.84
CA LEU A 41 3.74 8.06 6.62
C LEU A 41 3.32 7.19 7.81
N PHE A 42 2.67 6.08 7.51
CA PHE A 42 2.23 5.09 8.48
C PHE A 42 2.65 3.68 8.06
N THR A 43 2.91 2.83 9.04
CA THR A 43 3.10 1.41 8.81
C THR A 43 1.73 0.74 8.62
N VAL A 44 1.56 0.03 7.50
CA VAL A 44 0.36 -0.72 7.14
C VAL A 44 0.69 -2.20 7.10
N GLU A 45 0.15 -2.98 8.04
CA GLU A 45 0.33 -4.43 8.05
C GLU A 45 -0.40 -5.07 6.86
N LEU A 46 0.26 -6.00 6.16
CA LEU A 46 -0.28 -6.60 4.94
C LEU A 46 -1.63 -7.31 5.14
N LYS A 47 -1.87 -7.88 6.34
CA LYS A 47 -3.14 -8.55 6.68
C LYS A 47 -4.32 -7.58 6.83
N ASN A 48 -4.06 -6.29 7.03
CA ASN A 48 -5.11 -5.27 7.21
C ASN A 48 -5.54 -4.64 5.88
N ILE A 49 -4.85 -4.98 4.78
CA ILE A 49 -5.17 -4.50 3.45
C ILE A 49 -6.39 -5.24 2.91
N THR A 50 -7.46 -4.50 2.69
CA THR A 50 -8.73 -5.04 2.17
C THR A 50 -8.85 -4.88 0.66
N ARG A 51 -8.23 -3.85 0.08
CA ARG A 51 -8.23 -3.56 -1.37
C ARG A 51 -6.91 -2.98 -1.84
N HIS A 52 -6.63 -3.14 -3.13
CA HIS A 52 -5.40 -2.72 -3.78
C HIS A 52 -5.69 -2.31 -5.24
N TRP A 53 -5.14 -1.17 -5.66
CA TRP A 53 -5.12 -0.69 -7.04
C TRP A 53 -3.71 -0.32 -7.46
N THR A 54 -3.29 -0.79 -8.62
CA THR A 54 -2.05 -0.35 -9.26
C THR A 54 -2.38 0.79 -10.22
N LEU A 55 -1.67 1.91 -10.09
CA LEU A 55 -1.74 2.98 -11.08
C LEU A 55 -1.02 2.53 -12.35
N ASN A 56 -1.79 1.98 -13.30
CA ASN A 56 -1.28 1.74 -14.64
C ASN A 56 -1.08 3.09 -15.32
N THR A 57 0.16 3.57 -15.38
CA THR A 57 0.56 4.65 -16.28
C THR A 57 0.67 4.10 -17.71
N SER A 58 -0.44 3.60 -18.25
CA SER A 58 -0.57 3.50 -19.69
C SER A 58 -0.62 4.94 -20.21
N LYS A 59 0.53 5.43 -20.69
CA LYS A 59 0.59 6.65 -21.51
C LYS A 59 -0.30 6.41 -22.73
N ASP A 60 -1.44 7.09 -22.78
CA ASP A 60 -2.10 7.42 -24.03
C ASP A 60 -1.27 8.48 -24.77
#